data_AF-A0A946W3L9-F1
#
_entry.id   AF-A0A946W3L9-F1
#
_cell.length_a   1.000
_cell.length_b   1.000
_cell.length_c   1.000
_cell.angle_alpha   90.00
_cell.angle_beta   90.00
_cell.angle_gamma   90.00
#
_symmetry.space_group_name_H-M   'P 1'
#
loop_
_entity.id
_entity.type
_entity.pdbx_description
1 polymer ?
#
loop_
_entity_poly.entity_id
_entity_poly.type
_entity_poly.pdbx_seq_one_letter_code
_entity_poly.pdbx_strand_id
1 'polypeptide(L)'
;MSSKNFSRRDFLSGAVAMGVTGAIGSGVVSSCTPAESSKSFYSYKTRDLNFPPLLDIAPEGIELKAGVIGCGGRGSGAAINFLDAGPGLSIVALGDVFQDRVDSLKEKLINQKGVEVADENCFVGFDAFEKVIEAGVDIVILACPPKFRAKHFEAAVKARKHVFLEKPIAVDPVGVRSVISTAKMAESLGLKIVSGTHKRHEKSFVKLLQRVNEDAIGEIISANIYFNMQQLWYRNRNAEWSEMEWMIRDWVNWCWLSGDHIVEQHVHNIDIANWFFGTHPIKALGFGSRQKRATGDQYDNFSVDYTFDDGRQMHSMCRQINGTDGKVSDIFHGTKGIATTDNWDSPKILDLQGNIIETIEKAKIGGHAQEHIDLVTCIRKNIPRNEAEQTAISNMVAIMGRVSAYTGKEVTFDEMLNSDMKLGPDIFVMGDVGIIENAKVPVPGKLDG
;
A
#
# COMPACT_ATOMS: atom_id res chain seq x y z
N MET A 1 -3.96 -31.34 6.16
CA MET A 1 -4.50 -30.06 6.68
C MET A 1 -4.88 -29.22 5.48
N SER A 2 -6.11 -28.70 5.42
CA SER A 2 -6.69 -28.10 4.21
C SER A 2 -5.99 -26.78 3.86
N SER A 3 -5.06 -26.82 2.91
CA SER A 3 -4.60 -25.63 2.20
C SER A 3 -5.70 -25.23 1.23
N LYS A 4 -6.52 -24.24 1.59
CA LYS A 4 -7.37 -23.54 0.61
C LYS A 4 -6.47 -22.65 -0.25
N ASN A 5 -5.69 -23.27 -1.11
CA ASN A 5 -5.30 -22.62 -2.35
C ASN A 5 -6.57 -22.38 -3.16
N PHE A 6 -6.58 -21.23 -3.84
CA PHE A 6 -7.66 -20.63 -4.62
C PHE A 6 -8.74 -21.68 -5.02
N SER A 7 -9.94 -21.52 -4.47
CA SER A 7 -11.07 -22.40 -4.79
C SER A 7 -12.33 -21.55 -4.93
N ARG A 8 -12.82 -21.46 -6.17
CA ARG A 8 -13.99 -20.64 -6.57
C ARG A 8 -15.30 -21.03 -5.87
N ARG A 9 -15.36 -22.15 -5.15
CA ARG A 9 -16.58 -22.63 -4.48
C ARG A 9 -17.05 -21.68 -3.36
N ASP A 10 -16.11 -20.93 -2.78
CA ASP A 10 -16.40 -19.93 -1.75
C ASP A 10 -16.64 -18.52 -2.35
N PHE A 11 -16.25 -18.26 -3.61
CA PHE A 11 -16.38 -16.94 -4.24
C PHE A 11 -17.77 -16.68 -4.84
N LEU A 12 -18.45 -17.72 -5.35
CA LEU A 12 -19.72 -17.59 -6.08
C LEU A 12 -20.99 -17.77 -5.23
N SER A 13 -20.86 -18.16 -3.96
CA SER A 13 -22.01 -18.41 -3.07
C SER A 13 -22.57 -17.15 -2.41
N GLY A 14 -21.89 -16.00 -2.52
CA GLY A 14 -22.24 -14.76 -1.79
C GLY A 14 -22.97 -13.66 -2.58
N ALA A 15 -23.14 -13.77 -3.90
CA ALA A 15 -23.71 -12.69 -4.71
C ALA A 15 -25.12 -13.02 -5.22
N VAL A 16 -26.14 -12.69 -4.42
CA VAL A 16 -27.52 -12.61 -4.92
C VAL A 16 -27.63 -11.34 -5.76
N ALA A 17 -27.62 -11.49 -7.08
CA ALA A 17 -27.89 -10.41 -8.03
C ALA A 17 -29.36 -9.97 -7.92
N MET A 18 -29.61 -8.80 -7.33
CA MET A 18 -30.90 -8.14 -7.45
C MET A 18 -30.99 -7.44 -8.81
N GLY A 19 -31.70 -8.04 -9.75
CA GLY A 19 -32.04 -7.44 -11.04
C GLY A 19 -33.10 -6.35 -10.87
N VAL A 20 -32.84 -5.16 -11.42
CA VAL A 20 -33.82 -4.06 -11.49
C VAL A 20 -34.42 -4.03 -12.88
N THR A 21 -35.75 -4.13 -12.96
CA THR A 21 -36.54 -4.08 -14.21
C THR A 21 -37.16 -2.69 -14.42
N GLY A 22 -36.86 -2.14 -15.61
CA GLY A 22 -37.46 -1.06 -16.43
C GLY A 22 -38.60 -0.13 -15.99
N ALA A 23 -38.57 1.09 -16.55
CA ALA A 23 -39.63 1.62 -17.43
C ALA A 23 -39.14 2.82 -18.26
N ILE A 24 -39.46 2.80 -19.56
CA ILE A 24 -39.31 3.90 -20.53
C ILE A 24 -40.59 4.74 -20.50
N GLY A 25 -40.46 6.07 -20.50
CA GLY A 25 -41.59 7.01 -20.67
C GLY A 25 -41.13 8.31 -21.34
N SER A 26 -41.74 8.62 -22.49
CA SER A 26 -41.44 9.74 -23.38
C SER A 26 -42.25 11.01 -23.04
N GLY A 27 -41.69 12.22 -23.26
CA GLY A 27 -42.48 13.40 -23.63
C GLY A 27 -42.21 14.76 -22.93
N VAL A 28 -41.28 15.54 -23.50
CA VAL A 28 -41.17 17.02 -23.69
C VAL A 28 -42.00 18.02 -22.84
N VAL A 29 -41.34 19.06 -22.30
CA VAL A 29 -41.50 20.50 -22.69
C VAL A 29 -40.22 21.29 -22.36
N SER A 30 -39.75 22.12 -23.30
CA SER A 30 -38.60 23.03 -23.13
C SER A 30 -39.06 24.39 -22.59
N SER A 31 -38.42 24.87 -21.50
CA SER A 31 -38.51 26.26 -21.06
C SER A 31 -37.11 26.81 -20.82
N CYS A 32 -36.76 27.89 -21.51
CA CYS A 32 -35.46 28.55 -21.41
C CYS A 32 -35.29 29.24 -20.04
N THR A 33 -34.63 28.56 -19.11
CA THR A 33 -34.04 29.13 -17.90
C THR A 33 -32.65 29.69 -18.25
N PRO A 34 -32.19 30.81 -17.65
CA PRO A 34 -30.80 31.25 -17.81
C PRO A 34 -29.89 30.09 -17.40
N ALA A 35 -28.87 29.78 -18.21
CA ALA A 35 -27.99 28.64 -18.00
C ALA A 35 -27.50 28.59 -16.55
N GLU A 36 -28.07 27.66 -15.77
CA GLU A 36 -27.38 27.13 -14.61
C GLU A 36 -26.00 26.71 -15.12
N SER A 37 -24.94 27.20 -14.49
CA SER A 37 -23.57 26.73 -14.76
C SER A 37 -23.64 25.21 -14.89
N SER A 38 -23.37 24.68 -16.09
CA SER A 38 -23.50 23.26 -16.37
C SER A 38 -22.71 22.53 -15.29
N LYS A 39 -23.40 21.88 -14.36
CA LYS A 39 -22.72 21.02 -13.38
C LYS A 39 -21.94 20.03 -14.22
N SER A 40 -20.63 20.02 -14.03
CA SER A 40 -19.80 19.07 -14.74
C SER A 40 -20.34 17.66 -14.52
N PHE A 41 -20.23 16.82 -15.56
CA PHE A 41 -20.56 15.41 -15.46
C PHE A 41 -19.73 14.73 -14.37
N TYR A 42 -18.53 15.25 -14.09
CA TYR A 42 -17.65 14.77 -13.04
C TYR A 42 -17.78 15.64 -11.79
N SER A 43 -17.95 15.02 -10.62
CA SER A 43 -17.98 15.73 -9.35
C SER A 43 -16.59 15.72 -8.71
N TYR A 44 -15.69 16.61 -9.17
CA TYR A 44 -14.43 16.80 -8.46
C TYR A 44 -14.67 17.52 -7.13
N LYS A 45 -14.23 16.90 -6.02
CA LYS A 45 -14.23 17.54 -4.70
C LYS A 45 -12.80 17.85 -4.32
N THR A 46 -12.56 19.06 -3.82
CA THR A 46 -11.28 19.40 -3.21
C THR A 46 -11.04 18.51 -2.00
N ARG A 47 -9.77 18.19 -1.76
CA ARG A 47 -9.37 17.36 -0.63
C ARG A 47 -8.96 18.24 0.54
N ASP A 48 -9.54 18.00 1.71
CA ASP A 48 -8.91 18.46 2.94
C ASP A 48 -7.59 17.71 3.07
N LEU A 49 -6.50 18.47 3.03
CA LEU A 49 -5.17 17.90 3.06
C LEU A 49 -4.83 17.37 4.46
N ASN A 50 -5.53 17.79 5.53
CA ASN A 50 -5.41 17.33 6.93
C ASN A 50 -4.04 16.72 7.32
N PHE A 51 -2.95 17.39 6.94
CA PHE A 51 -1.59 16.96 7.25
C PHE A 51 -1.17 17.58 8.58
N PRO A 52 -0.36 16.87 9.38
CA PRO A 52 0.38 17.55 10.42
C PRO A 52 1.27 18.64 9.80
N PRO A 53 1.77 19.61 10.60
CA PRO A 53 2.77 20.55 10.11
C PRO A 53 3.93 19.79 9.46
N LEU A 54 4.23 20.09 8.19
CA LEU A 54 5.29 19.43 7.41
C LEU A 54 6.68 19.95 7.85
N LEU A 55 7.05 19.63 9.08
CA LEU A 55 8.32 20.03 9.70
C LEU A 55 9.48 19.29 9.07
N ASP A 56 10.66 19.91 9.11
CA ASP A 56 11.90 19.27 8.66
C ASP A 56 12.49 18.31 9.70
N ILE A 57 12.06 18.44 10.95
CA ILE A 57 12.42 17.60 12.09
C ILE A 57 11.27 17.63 13.09
N ALA A 58 11.03 16.50 13.77
CA ALA A 58 10.02 16.44 14.81
C ALA A 58 10.46 17.26 16.04
N PRO A 59 9.54 17.98 16.70
CA PRO A 59 9.87 18.83 17.83
C PRO A 59 10.34 17.99 19.03
N GLU A 60 11.12 18.59 19.92
CA GLU A 60 11.41 18.00 21.24
C GLU A 60 10.11 17.68 22.01
N GLY A 61 10.17 16.66 22.85
CA GLY A 61 9.04 16.20 23.65
C GLY A 61 9.41 14.96 24.45
N ILE A 62 8.40 14.20 24.86
CA ILE A 62 8.62 12.91 25.54
C ILE A 62 9.56 12.02 24.74
N GLU A 63 10.41 11.28 25.44
CA GLU A 63 11.21 10.23 24.83
C GLU A 63 10.28 9.16 24.28
N LEU A 64 10.62 8.62 23.12
CA LEU A 64 9.84 7.57 22.46
C LEU A 64 10.73 6.38 22.15
N LYS A 65 10.31 5.21 22.63
CA LYS A 65 10.96 3.93 22.42
C LYS A 65 10.22 3.15 21.34
N ALA A 66 10.93 2.72 20.30
CA ALA A 66 10.37 1.92 19.24
C ALA A 66 10.91 0.49 19.22
N GLY A 67 10.05 -0.44 18.83
CA GLY A 67 10.41 -1.82 18.49
C GLY A 67 10.27 -2.07 16.99
N VAL A 68 11.16 -2.87 16.42
CA VAL A 68 11.15 -3.21 14.98
C VAL A 68 10.72 -4.65 14.78
N ILE A 69 9.69 -4.87 13.97
CA ILE A 69 9.18 -6.19 13.61
C ILE A 69 9.36 -6.38 12.10
N GLY A 70 10.28 -7.28 11.74
CA GLY A 70 10.82 -7.42 10.39
C GLY A 70 12.13 -6.65 10.25
N CYS A 71 13.26 -7.32 10.45
CA CYS A 71 14.61 -6.75 10.47
C CYS A 71 15.30 -6.80 9.09
N GLY A 72 14.53 -6.99 8.01
CA GLY A 72 15.00 -6.89 6.64
C GLY A 72 15.27 -5.45 6.19
N GLY A 73 15.71 -5.27 4.93
CA GLY A 73 16.20 -3.98 4.43
C GLY A 73 15.26 -2.78 4.63
N ARG A 74 13.94 -2.96 4.44
CA ARG A 74 12.96 -1.89 4.68
C ARG A 74 12.81 -1.57 6.16
N GLY A 75 12.71 -2.58 7.03
CA GLY A 75 12.65 -2.39 8.48
C GLY A 75 13.90 -1.73 9.04
N SER A 76 15.08 -2.10 8.53
CA SER A 76 16.33 -1.41 8.85
C SER A 76 16.31 0.05 8.40
N GLY A 77 15.76 0.35 7.22
CA GLY A 77 15.60 1.73 6.73
C GLY A 77 14.64 2.54 7.60
N ALA A 78 13.49 1.97 7.96
CA ALA A 78 12.50 2.61 8.81
C ALA A 78 13.02 2.87 10.24
N ALA A 79 13.81 1.96 10.81
CA ALA A 79 14.44 2.18 12.11
C ALA A 79 15.42 3.38 12.08
N ILE A 80 16.20 3.50 11.02
CA ILE A 80 17.13 4.64 10.83
C ILE A 80 16.35 5.94 10.61
N ASN A 81 15.33 5.93 9.75
CA ASN A 81 14.48 7.09 9.52
C ASN A 81 13.76 7.54 10.79
N PHE A 82 13.31 6.60 11.63
CA PHE A 82 12.74 6.90 12.93
C PHE A 82 13.75 7.62 13.84
N LEU A 83 14.97 7.10 13.97
CA LEU A 83 16.01 7.73 14.79
C LEU A 83 16.40 9.13 14.27
N ASP A 84 16.36 9.33 12.96
CA ASP A 84 16.64 10.62 12.31
C ASP A 84 15.47 11.60 12.34
N ALA A 85 14.28 11.16 12.74
CA ALA A 85 13.08 11.99 12.72
C ALA A 85 13.14 13.13 13.75
N GLY A 86 13.93 13.00 14.81
CA GLY A 86 14.08 14.04 15.83
C GLY A 86 14.80 13.56 17.10
N PRO A 87 15.00 14.46 18.07
CA PRO A 87 15.68 14.12 19.32
C PRO A 87 14.84 13.21 20.22
N GLY A 88 15.48 12.48 21.13
CA GLY A 88 14.81 11.67 22.16
C GLY A 88 14.12 10.41 21.62
N LEU A 89 14.65 9.81 20.56
CA LEU A 89 14.10 8.61 19.91
C LEU A 89 15.09 7.46 20.06
N SER A 90 14.60 6.26 20.37
CA SER A 90 15.44 5.06 20.57
C SER A 90 14.80 3.80 19.99
N ILE A 91 15.63 2.87 19.54
CA ILE A 91 15.22 1.50 19.20
C ILE A 91 15.60 0.62 20.38
N VAL A 92 14.64 -0.10 20.98
CA VAL A 92 14.88 -0.88 22.21
C VAL A 92 14.58 -2.37 22.06
N ALA A 93 13.92 -2.80 20.99
CA ALA A 93 13.59 -4.19 20.73
C ALA A 93 13.56 -4.51 19.24
N LEU A 94 14.00 -5.72 18.88
CA LEU A 94 14.06 -6.23 17.50
C LEU A 94 13.40 -7.60 17.43
N GLY A 95 12.65 -7.86 16.34
CA GLY A 95 11.98 -9.12 16.13
C GLY A 95 11.97 -9.53 14.65
N ASP A 96 12.41 -10.75 14.36
CA ASP A 96 12.32 -11.36 13.04
C ASP A 96 12.12 -12.87 13.17
N VAL A 97 11.77 -13.57 12.09
CA VAL A 97 11.77 -15.03 12.09
C VAL A 97 13.17 -15.61 11.89
N PHE A 98 14.15 -14.78 11.50
CA PHE A 98 15.52 -15.18 11.22
C PHE A 98 16.55 -14.42 12.05
N GLN A 99 17.43 -15.16 12.73
CA GLN A 99 18.52 -14.59 13.53
C GLN A 99 19.44 -13.69 12.68
N ASP A 100 19.79 -14.10 11.46
CA ASP A 100 20.67 -13.33 10.57
C ASP A 100 20.11 -11.93 10.24
N ARG A 101 18.78 -11.76 10.28
CA ARG A 101 18.14 -10.45 10.08
C ARG A 101 18.22 -9.57 11.32
N VAL A 102 18.00 -10.15 12.51
CA VAL A 102 18.13 -9.42 13.78
C VAL A 102 19.56 -8.93 13.96
N ASP A 103 20.55 -9.80 13.76
CA ASP A 103 21.97 -9.47 13.91
C ASP A 103 22.38 -8.35 12.95
N SER A 104 21.97 -8.46 11.68
CA SER A 104 22.27 -7.45 10.65
C SER A 104 21.70 -6.08 10.99
N LEU A 105 20.48 -5.99 11.52
CA LEU A 105 19.91 -4.71 11.96
C LEU A 105 20.61 -4.19 13.22
N LYS A 106 20.87 -5.05 14.21
CA LYS A 106 21.58 -4.67 15.43
C LYS A 106 22.95 -4.07 15.10
N GLU A 107 23.72 -4.72 14.23
CA GLU A 107 25.02 -4.21 13.77
C GLU A 107 24.87 -2.85 13.06
N LYS A 108 23.87 -2.71 12.18
CA LYS A 108 23.62 -1.45 11.46
C LYS A 108 23.28 -0.29 12.41
N LEU A 109 22.50 -0.54 13.47
CA LEU A 109 22.14 0.47 14.47
C LEU A 109 23.38 0.95 15.24
N ILE A 110 24.26 0.03 15.64
CA ILE A 110 25.53 0.38 16.29
C ILE A 110 26.40 1.21 15.34
N ASN A 111 26.62 0.72 14.11
CA ASN A 111 27.54 1.33 13.16
C ASN A 111 27.08 2.71 12.67
N GLN A 112 25.77 2.93 12.49
CA GLN A 112 25.26 4.17 11.90
C GLN A 112 24.77 5.19 12.93
N LYS A 113 24.33 4.72 14.11
CA LYS A 113 23.66 5.56 15.12
C LYS A 113 24.26 5.42 16.51
N GLY A 114 25.20 4.51 16.74
CA GLY A 114 25.70 4.21 18.08
C GLY A 114 24.63 3.64 19.02
N VAL A 115 23.56 3.08 18.46
CA VAL A 115 22.43 2.52 19.24
C VAL A 115 22.65 1.03 19.44
N GLU A 116 22.78 0.63 20.70
CA GLU A 116 22.88 -0.77 21.10
C GLU A 116 21.53 -1.28 21.60
N VAL A 117 21.13 -2.46 21.12
CA VAL A 117 19.94 -3.17 21.61
C VAL A 117 20.40 -4.39 22.39
N ALA A 118 19.96 -4.51 23.64
CA ALA A 118 20.32 -5.65 24.50
C ALA A 118 19.85 -6.98 23.88
N ASP A 119 20.65 -8.04 24.00
CA ASP A 119 20.36 -9.36 23.42
C ASP A 119 19.03 -9.95 23.94
N GLU A 120 18.67 -9.67 25.19
CA GLU A 120 17.39 -10.06 25.79
C GLU A 120 16.16 -9.39 25.14
N ASN A 121 16.36 -8.29 24.38
CA ASN A 121 15.33 -7.60 23.61
C ASN A 121 15.40 -7.91 22.11
N CYS A 122 16.17 -8.94 21.72
CA CYS A 122 16.28 -9.44 20.37
C CYS A 122 15.55 -10.79 20.27
N PHE A 123 14.43 -10.83 19.56
CA PHE A 123 13.54 -11.98 19.53
C PHE A 123 13.54 -12.65 18.15
N VAL A 124 13.61 -13.99 18.14
CA VAL A 124 13.54 -14.78 16.91
C VAL A 124 12.39 -15.78 16.98
N GLY A 125 11.58 -15.82 15.92
CA GLY A 125 10.45 -16.75 15.78
C GLY A 125 9.18 -16.09 15.27
N PHE A 126 8.16 -16.90 14.95
CA PHE A 126 6.85 -16.38 14.53
C PHE A 126 6.09 -15.64 15.64
N ASP A 127 6.49 -15.83 16.91
CA ASP A 127 5.99 -15.13 18.09
C ASP A 127 6.83 -13.89 18.46
N ALA A 128 7.93 -13.61 17.73
CA ALA A 128 8.81 -12.47 18.03
C ALA A 128 8.07 -11.12 18.01
N PHE A 129 7.02 -10.99 17.19
CA PHE A 129 6.23 -9.76 17.11
C PHE A 129 5.52 -9.45 18.44
N GLU A 130 5.02 -10.47 19.16
CA GLU A 130 4.34 -10.30 20.45
C GLU A 130 5.35 -9.84 21.51
N LYS A 131 6.52 -10.48 21.54
CA LYS A 131 7.61 -10.14 22.46
C LYS A 131 8.13 -8.71 22.25
N VAL A 132 8.27 -8.26 20.99
CA VAL A 132 8.65 -6.85 20.69
C VAL A 132 7.59 -5.87 21.20
N ILE A 133 6.30 -6.18 21.03
CA ILE A 133 5.19 -5.33 21.50
C ILE A 133 5.20 -5.22 23.04
N GLU A 134 5.58 -6.29 23.73
CA GLU A 134 5.64 -6.38 25.19
C GLU A 134 6.92 -5.81 25.81
N ALA A 135 7.96 -5.56 25.01
CA ALA A 135 9.28 -5.07 25.46
C ALA A 135 9.31 -3.58 25.89
N GLY A 136 8.19 -3.04 26.37
CA GLY A 136 8.13 -1.67 26.90
C GLY A 136 8.25 -0.57 25.84
N VAL A 137 7.84 -0.86 24.60
CA VAL A 137 7.85 0.11 23.47
C VAL A 137 6.64 1.03 23.50
N ASP A 138 6.78 2.25 22.96
CA ASP A 138 5.69 3.20 22.69
C ASP A 138 5.19 3.07 21.25
N ILE A 139 6.12 2.79 20.32
CA ILE A 139 5.90 2.69 18.88
C ILE A 139 6.33 1.30 18.39
N VAL A 140 5.56 0.75 17.46
CA VAL A 140 5.92 -0.48 16.74
C VAL A 140 6.12 -0.15 15.26
N ILE A 141 7.27 -0.52 14.71
CA ILE A 141 7.60 -0.43 13.29
C ILE A 141 7.32 -1.79 12.65
N LEU A 142 6.28 -1.88 11.82
CA LEU A 142 5.84 -3.13 11.18
C LEU A 142 6.32 -3.24 9.73
N ALA A 143 7.48 -3.88 9.51
CA ALA A 143 8.16 -3.98 8.22
C ALA A 143 8.42 -5.42 7.74
N CYS A 144 7.66 -6.40 8.25
CA CYS A 144 7.67 -7.78 7.78
C CYS A 144 6.98 -7.94 6.41
N PRO A 145 7.03 -9.13 5.78
CA PRO A 145 6.22 -9.40 4.58
C PRO A 145 4.73 -9.07 4.81
N PRO A 146 4.03 -8.54 3.79
CA PRO A 146 2.64 -8.07 3.90
C PRO A 146 1.64 -9.01 4.52
N LYS A 147 1.78 -10.32 4.27
CA LYS A 147 0.86 -11.33 4.82
C LYS A 147 0.67 -11.24 6.34
N PHE A 148 1.73 -10.94 7.08
CA PHE A 148 1.71 -10.99 8.54
C PHE A 148 1.17 -9.69 9.18
N ARG A 149 1.11 -8.61 8.40
CA ARG A 149 0.93 -7.25 8.90
C ARG A 149 -0.42 -7.01 9.57
N ALA A 150 -1.52 -7.55 9.03
CA ALA A 150 -2.86 -7.39 9.63
C ALA A 150 -2.90 -7.91 11.08
N LYS A 151 -2.37 -9.11 11.33
CA LYS A 151 -2.29 -9.71 12.66
C LYS A 151 -1.37 -8.91 13.60
N HIS A 152 -0.19 -8.51 13.11
CA HIS A 152 0.75 -7.75 13.93
C HIS A 152 0.21 -6.36 14.29
N PHE A 153 -0.51 -5.71 13.36
CA PHE A 153 -1.16 -4.41 13.60
C PHE A 153 -2.26 -4.52 14.65
N GLU A 154 -3.11 -5.54 14.56
CA GLU A 154 -4.13 -5.81 15.57
C GLU A 154 -3.53 -6.02 16.97
N ALA A 155 -2.46 -6.81 17.07
CA ALA A 155 -1.77 -7.03 18.33
C ALA A 155 -1.17 -5.73 18.91
N ALA A 156 -0.52 -4.91 18.08
CA ALA A 156 0.05 -3.63 18.52
C ALA A 156 -1.02 -2.65 19.01
N VAL A 157 -2.16 -2.56 18.31
CA VAL A 157 -3.28 -1.70 18.70
C VAL A 157 -3.95 -2.18 19.99
N LYS A 158 -4.16 -3.50 20.15
CA LYS A 158 -4.67 -4.08 21.41
C LYS A 158 -3.74 -3.79 22.59
N ALA A 159 -2.43 -3.79 22.36
CA ALA A 159 -1.42 -3.40 23.34
C ALA A 159 -1.25 -1.87 23.47
N ARG A 160 -2.13 -1.08 22.83
CA ARG A 160 -2.17 0.39 22.88
C ARG A 160 -0.89 1.07 22.39
N LYS A 161 -0.27 0.54 21.34
CA LYS A 161 0.96 1.10 20.75
C LYS A 161 0.66 2.00 19.57
N HIS A 162 1.45 3.05 19.41
CA HIS A 162 1.52 3.79 18.15
C HIS A 162 2.19 2.90 17.09
N VAL A 163 1.86 3.09 15.81
CA VAL A 163 2.34 2.18 14.76
C VAL A 163 2.82 2.94 13.54
N PHE A 164 4.02 2.60 13.09
CA PHE A 164 4.42 2.78 11.70
C PHE A 164 4.11 1.51 10.92
N LEU A 165 3.23 1.61 9.95
CA LEU A 165 2.63 0.48 9.24
C LEU A 165 3.11 0.48 7.77
N GLU A 166 4.19 -0.26 7.46
CA GLU A 166 4.66 -0.32 6.06
C GLU A 166 3.57 -0.78 5.10
N LYS A 167 3.65 -0.29 3.86
CA LYS A 167 2.82 -0.79 2.77
C LYS A 167 3.44 -2.03 2.13
N PRO A 168 2.66 -2.86 1.42
CA PRO A 168 1.20 -2.95 1.48
C PRO A 168 0.73 -3.51 2.82
N ILE A 169 -0.47 -3.14 3.26
CA ILE A 169 -0.95 -3.47 4.60
C ILE A 169 -1.61 -4.84 4.71
N ALA A 170 -2.00 -5.42 3.57
CA ALA A 170 -2.55 -6.77 3.44
C ALA A 170 -2.32 -7.31 2.01
N VAL A 171 -2.56 -8.61 1.82
CA VAL A 171 -2.45 -9.28 0.49
C VAL A 171 -3.78 -9.81 -0.04
N ASP A 172 -4.82 -9.81 0.80
CA ASP A 172 -6.12 -10.39 0.53
C ASP A 172 -7.26 -9.58 1.22
N PRO A 173 -8.51 -9.71 0.75
CA PRO A 173 -9.66 -9.00 1.30
C PRO A 173 -9.92 -9.20 2.79
N VAL A 174 -9.73 -10.42 3.28
CA VAL A 174 -9.90 -10.75 4.70
C VAL A 174 -8.93 -9.93 5.55
N GLY A 175 -7.66 -9.85 5.13
CA GLY A 175 -6.64 -9.02 5.77
C GLY A 175 -6.97 -7.54 5.69
N VAL A 176 -7.47 -7.04 4.55
CA VAL A 176 -7.90 -5.63 4.41
C VAL A 176 -9.01 -5.30 5.39
N ARG A 177 -10.07 -6.13 5.47
CA ARG A 177 -11.18 -5.91 6.42
C ARG A 177 -10.72 -5.90 7.86
N SER A 178 -9.80 -6.81 8.23
CA SER A 178 -9.19 -6.84 9.56
C SER A 178 -8.46 -5.51 9.85
N VAL A 179 -7.66 -4.99 8.91
CA VAL A 179 -6.97 -3.72 9.08
C VAL A 179 -7.94 -2.54 9.22
N ILE A 180 -9.03 -2.49 8.45
CA ILE A 180 -10.07 -1.45 8.59
C ILE A 180 -10.68 -1.49 9.99
N SER A 181 -11.03 -2.68 10.50
CA SER A 181 -11.56 -2.84 11.85
C SER A 181 -10.56 -2.39 12.92
N THR A 182 -9.29 -2.79 12.78
CA THR A 182 -8.21 -2.41 13.70
C THR A 182 -7.91 -0.91 13.63
N ALA A 183 -8.02 -0.28 12.45
CA ALA A 183 -7.87 1.16 12.29
C ALA A 183 -8.92 1.91 13.11
N LYS A 184 -10.20 1.51 13.05
CA LYS A 184 -11.27 2.11 13.85
C LYS A 184 -11.04 1.93 15.35
N MET A 185 -10.54 0.77 15.76
CA MET A 185 -10.11 0.55 17.14
C MET A 185 -8.99 1.52 17.54
N ALA A 186 -7.94 1.66 16.72
CA ALA A 186 -6.81 2.55 16.99
C ALA A 186 -7.25 4.02 17.14
N GLU A 187 -8.17 4.48 16.29
CA GLU A 187 -8.76 5.81 16.36
C GLU A 187 -9.50 6.03 17.69
N SER A 188 -10.35 5.08 18.09
CA SER A 188 -11.08 5.16 19.37
C SER A 188 -10.18 5.19 20.60
N LEU A 189 -8.97 4.61 20.48
CA LEU A 189 -7.95 4.59 21.53
C LEU A 189 -7.03 5.83 21.49
N GLY A 190 -7.21 6.72 20.50
CA GLY A 190 -6.40 7.91 20.29
C GLY A 190 -4.99 7.64 19.78
N LEU A 191 -4.72 6.42 19.30
CA LEU A 191 -3.41 6.00 18.80
C LEU A 191 -3.09 6.70 17.48
N LYS A 192 -1.79 6.84 17.22
CA LYS A 192 -1.28 7.48 16.00
C LYS A 192 -0.75 6.41 15.08
N ILE A 193 -1.31 6.35 13.88
CA ILE A 193 -0.97 5.35 12.87
C ILE A 193 -0.58 6.09 11.59
N VAL A 194 0.69 5.94 11.20
CA VAL A 194 1.22 6.41 9.93
C VAL A 194 1.60 5.20 9.09
N SER A 195 1.27 5.23 7.81
CA SER A 195 1.50 4.14 6.88
C SER A 195 2.61 4.46 5.89
N GLY A 196 3.29 3.43 5.37
CA GLY A 196 4.42 3.56 4.43
C GLY A 196 4.08 4.10 3.04
N THR A 197 2.93 4.79 2.87
CA THR A 197 2.54 5.53 1.66
C THR A 197 3.32 6.84 1.57
N HIS A 198 4.65 6.74 1.60
CA HIS A 198 5.60 7.84 1.81
C HIS A 198 5.41 9.06 0.88
N LYS A 199 4.89 8.85 -0.35
CA LYS A 199 4.62 9.94 -1.30
C LYS A 199 3.52 10.90 -0.83
N ARG A 200 2.60 10.48 0.06
CA ARG A 200 1.65 11.39 0.73
C ARG A 200 2.33 12.39 1.64
N HIS A 201 3.50 12.03 2.18
CA HIS A 201 4.28 12.89 3.08
C HIS A 201 5.29 13.75 2.31
N GLU A 202 5.58 13.44 1.05
CA GLU A 202 6.57 14.19 0.31
C GLU A 202 6.03 15.58 -0.10
N LYS A 203 6.71 16.64 0.36
CA LYS A 203 6.26 18.05 0.18
C LYS A 203 5.95 18.41 -1.27
N SER A 204 6.69 17.85 -2.23
CA SER A 204 6.49 18.08 -3.67
C SER A 204 5.15 17.51 -4.15
N PHE A 205 4.72 16.35 -3.64
CA PHE A 205 3.43 15.73 -3.96
C PHE A 205 2.27 16.44 -3.27
N VAL A 206 2.45 16.83 -2.00
CA VAL A 206 1.46 17.66 -1.28
C VAL A 206 1.23 18.98 -2.02
N LYS A 207 2.31 19.64 -2.45
CA LYS A 207 2.20 20.87 -3.24
C LYS A 207 1.55 20.64 -4.60
N LEU A 208 1.83 19.52 -5.28
CA LEU A 208 1.15 19.18 -6.53
C LEU A 208 -0.37 19.05 -6.31
N LEU A 209 -0.79 18.30 -5.29
CA LEU A 209 -2.21 18.18 -4.98
C LEU A 209 -2.82 19.51 -4.55
N GLN A 210 -2.08 20.35 -3.83
CA GLN A 210 -2.52 21.71 -3.51
C GLN A 210 -2.82 22.51 -4.78
N ARG A 211 -1.96 22.45 -5.81
CA ARG A 211 -2.23 23.09 -7.11
C ARG A 211 -3.48 22.54 -7.78
N VAL A 212 -3.69 21.23 -7.74
CA VAL A 212 -4.91 20.61 -8.28
C VAL A 212 -6.15 21.10 -7.52
N ASN A 213 -6.09 21.16 -6.19
CA ASN A 213 -7.16 21.72 -5.34
C ASN A 213 -7.41 23.21 -5.62
N GLU A 214 -6.37 23.95 -6.03
CA GLU A 214 -6.43 25.36 -6.47
C GLU A 214 -6.87 25.50 -7.95
N ASP A 215 -7.48 24.46 -8.54
CA ASP A 215 -8.07 24.47 -9.90
C ASP A 215 -7.04 24.64 -11.05
N ALA A 216 -5.75 24.38 -10.78
CA ALA A 216 -4.67 24.57 -11.76
C ALA A 216 -4.82 23.71 -13.05
N ILE A 217 -5.52 22.58 -12.96
CA ILE A 217 -5.80 21.70 -14.11
C ILE A 217 -7.29 21.54 -14.38
N GLY A 218 -8.16 22.29 -13.70
CA GLY A 218 -9.59 22.02 -13.71
C GLY A 218 -9.94 20.71 -13.01
N GLU A 219 -10.99 20.04 -13.49
CA GLU A 219 -11.45 18.78 -12.92
C GLU A 219 -10.70 17.61 -13.54
N ILE A 220 -10.21 16.67 -12.72
CA ILE A 220 -9.59 15.43 -13.20
C ILE A 220 -10.65 14.58 -13.93
N ILE A 221 -10.42 14.29 -15.21
CA ILE A 221 -11.29 13.48 -16.06
C ILE A 221 -10.77 12.05 -16.26
N SER A 222 -9.46 11.86 -16.25
CA SER A 222 -8.81 10.56 -16.38
C SER A 222 -7.37 10.58 -15.85
N ALA A 223 -6.77 9.40 -15.70
CA ALA A 223 -5.37 9.29 -15.35
C ALA A 223 -4.66 8.11 -16.00
N ASN A 224 -3.36 8.25 -16.20
CA ASN A 224 -2.44 7.17 -16.56
C ASN A 224 -1.39 6.99 -15.46
N ILE A 225 -1.35 5.79 -14.89
CA ILE A 225 -0.60 5.46 -13.68
C ILE A 225 0.41 4.36 -14.01
N TYR A 226 1.70 4.61 -13.81
CA TYR A 226 2.80 3.76 -14.29
C TYR A 226 3.73 3.34 -13.16
N PHE A 227 4.00 2.04 -13.06
CA PHE A 227 5.11 1.50 -12.26
C PHE A 227 5.83 0.38 -13.01
N ASN A 228 6.45 0.78 -14.11
CA ASN A 228 7.25 -0.10 -14.95
C ASN A 228 8.70 0.01 -14.53
N MET A 229 9.28 -1.08 -14.04
CA MET A 229 10.66 -1.14 -13.60
C MET A 229 11.32 -2.47 -13.97
N GLN A 230 12.60 -2.58 -13.61
CA GLN A 230 13.34 -3.83 -13.71
C GLN A 230 12.87 -4.80 -12.61
N GLN A 231 13.26 -6.07 -12.70
CA GLN A 231 13.01 -7.05 -11.64
C GLN A 231 13.67 -6.58 -10.33
N LEU A 232 12.98 -6.79 -9.20
CA LEU A 232 13.49 -6.38 -7.89
C LEU A 232 14.64 -7.29 -7.42
N TRP A 233 14.32 -8.48 -6.91
CA TRP A 233 15.28 -9.54 -6.56
C TRP A 233 14.56 -10.88 -6.39
N TYR A 234 15.33 -11.97 -6.40
CA TYR A 234 14.86 -13.28 -5.98
C TYR A 234 15.97 -14.01 -5.22
N ARG A 235 15.60 -15.10 -4.56
CA ARG A 235 16.51 -16.03 -3.89
C ARG A 235 16.35 -17.41 -4.49
N ASN A 236 17.44 -17.98 -4.97
CA ASN A 236 17.46 -19.39 -5.37
C ASN A 236 17.14 -20.29 -4.16
N ARG A 237 16.50 -21.43 -4.42
CA ARG A 237 16.30 -22.46 -3.40
C ARG A 237 17.67 -22.89 -2.85
N ASN A 238 17.81 -22.85 -1.53
CA ASN A 238 18.88 -23.55 -0.83
C ASN A 238 18.31 -24.88 -0.30
N ALA A 239 19.07 -25.97 -0.45
CA ALA A 239 18.70 -27.29 0.05
C ALA A 239 18.61 -27.35 1.59
N GLU A 240 19.31 -26.46 2.30
CA GLU A 240 19.29 -26.38 3.77
C GLU A 240 18.05 -25.66 4.32
N TRP A 241 17.37 -24.86 3.49
CA TRP A 241 16.17 -24.16 3.92
C TRP A 241 14.95 -25.07 3.86
N SER A 242 14.09 -25.00 4.87
CA SER A 242 12.73 -25.54 4.75
C SER A 242 11.93 -24.81 3.66
N GLU A 243 10.82 -25.37 3.23
CA GLU A 243 9.91 -24.71 2.28
C GLU A 243 9.47 -23.32 2.76
N MET A 244 8.99 -23.22 4.00
CA MET A 244 8.56 -21.95 4.61
C MET A 244 9.72 -20.95 4.68
N GLU A 245 10.90 -21.40 5.08
CA GLU A 245 12.08 -20.53 5.16
C GLU A 245 12.42 -19.92 3.80
N TRP A 246 12.47 -20.73 2.74
CA TRP A 246 12.77 -20.20 1.42
C TRP A 246 11.70 -19.24 0.92
N MET A 247 10.41 -19.55 1.12
CA MET A 247 9.34 -18.64 0.74
C MET A 247 9.47 -17.30 1.44
N ILE A 248 9.74 -17.26 2.76
CA ILE A 248 9.90 -16.00 3.49
C ILE A 248 11.19 -15.27 3.07
N ARG A 249 12.30 -15.99 2.83
CA ARG A 249 13.53 -15.38 2.31
C ARG A 249 13.36 -14.82 0.89
N ASP A 250 12.46 -15.39 0.10
CA ASP A 250 12.10 -15.00 -1.27
C ASP A 250 10.73 -14.28 -1.37
N TRP A 251 10.25 -13.69 -0.25
CA TRP A 251 8.83 -13.37 -0.05
C TRP A 251 8.18 -12.50 -1.14
N VAL A 252 8.95 -11.63 -1.79
CA VAL A 252 8.43 -10.73 -2.83
C VAL A 252 7.85 -11.47 -4.02
N ASN A 253 8.32 -12.70 -4.29
CA ASN A 253 7.93 -13.50 -5.45
C ASN A 253 6.73 -14.44 -5.19
N TRP A 254 6.27 -14.57 -3.93
CA TRP A 254 5.15 -15.45 -3.57
C TRP A 254 3.88 -14.64 -3.30
N CYS A 255 2.82 -14.89 -4.07
CA CYS A 255 1.58 -14.12 -4.04
C CYS A 255 0.94 -14.10 -2.66
N TRP A 256 1.01 -15.21 -1.92
CA TRP A 256 0.47 -15.24 -0.56
C TRP A 256 1.27 -14.42 0.45
N LEU A 257 2.54 -14.08 0.17
CA LEU A 257 3.38 -13.26 1.04
C LEU A 257 3.35 -11.77 0.67
N SER A 258 3.47 -11.44 -0.62
CA SER A 258 3.58 -10.05 -1.11
C SER A 258 2.33 -9.51 -1.77
N GLY A 259 1.44 -10.39 -2.23
CA GLY A 259 0.27 -10.03 -3.01
C GLY A 259 0.55 -9.78 -4.49
N ASP A 260 1.74 -10.12 -5.01
CA ASP A 260 2.26 -9.74 -6.34
C ASP A 260 2.64 -8.24 -6.40
N HIS A 261 3.49 -7.87 -7.36
CA HIS A 261 4.08 -6.54 -7.47
C HIS A 261 3.06 -5.41 -7.68
N ILE A 262 1.85 -5.72 -8.18
CA ILE A 262 0.74 -4.76 -8.22
C ILE A 262 0.30 -4.35 -6.80
N VAL A 263 0.30 -5.29 -5.86
CA VAL A 263 0.01 -5.03 -4.44
C VAL A 263 1.26 -4.56 -3.70
N GLU A 264 2.43 -5.14 -3.97
CA GLU A 264 3.65 -4.84 -3.22
C GLU A 264 4.24 -3.47 -3.56
N GLN A 265 4.40 -3.13 -4.84
CA GLN A 265 5.04 -1.88 -5.24
C GLN A 265 4.06 -0.89 -5.86
N HIS A 266 3.25 -1.32 -6.83
CA HIS A 266 2.35 -0.43 -7.59
C HIS A 266 1.26 0.20 -6.72
N VAL A 267 1.00 -0.36 -5.53
CA VAL A 267 0.09 0.23 -4.54
C VAL A 267 0.47 1.67 -4.19
N HIS A 268 1.75 2.07 -4.29
CA HIS A 268 2.13 3.47 -4.11
C HIS A 268 1.41 4.38 -5.11
N ASN A 269 1.43 4.05 -6.40
CA ASN A 269 0.84 4.85 -7.45
C ASN A 269 -0.68 4.76 -7.47
N ILE A 270 -1.23 3.57 -7.16
CA ILE A 270 -2.67 3.40 -6.96
C ILE A 270 -3.15 4.28 -5.79
N ASP A 271 -2.37 4.35 -4.71
CA ASP A 271 -2.68 5.21 -3.56
C ASP A 271 -2.64 6.70 -3.92
N ILE A 272 -1.61 7.15 -4.64
CA ILE A 272 -1.53 8.53 -5.16
C ILE A 272 -2.72 8.84 -6.08
N ALA A 273 -3.09 7.90 -6.95
CA ALA A 273 -4.24 8.10 -7.83
C ALA A 273 -5.54 8.24 -7.02
N ASN A 274 -5.82 7.32 -6.10
CA ASN A 274 -6.97 7.42 -5.20
C ASN A 274 -6.96 8.73 -4.40
N TRP A 275 -5.79 9.24 -4.02
CA TRP A 275 -5.66 10.52 -3.33
C TRP A 275 -6.04 11.71 -4.21
N PHE A 276 -5.56 11.75 -5.45
CA PHE A 276 -5.80 12.84 -6.40
C PHE A 276 -7.23 12.84 -6.94
N PHE A 277 -7.77 11.67 -7.31
CA PHE A 277 -9.21 11.51 -7.57
C PHE A 277 -10.03 11.82 -6.31
N GLY A 278 -9.46 11.47 -5.16
CA GLY A 278 -9.98 11.59 -3.81
C GLY A 278 -11.22 10.74 -3.54
N THR A 279 -11.27 9.63 -4.24
CA THR A 279 -12.14 8.48 -4.04
C THR A 279 -11.37 7.28 -4.60
N HIS A 280 -11.96 6.10 -4.58
CA HIS A 280 -11.39 4.90 -5.18
C HIS A 280 -12.30 4.39 -6.31
N PRO A 281 -11.76 3.63 -7.27
CA PRO A 281 -12.59 3.01 -8.29
C PRO A 281 -13.53 1.95 -7.68
N ILE A 282 -14.67 1.77 -8.33
CA ILE A 282 -15.70 0.79 -7.95
C ILE A 282 -15.54 -0.55 -8.68
N LYS A 283 -14.75 -0.60 -9.76
CA LYS A 283 -14.46 -1.82 -10.51
C LYS A 283 -13.17 -1.75 -11.30
N ALA A 284 -12.62 -2.93 -11.60
CA ALA A 284 -11.43 -3.12 -12.42
C ALA A 284 -11.68 -4.17 -13.52
N LEU A 285 -11.14 -3.90 -14.70
CA LEU A 285 -10.94 -4.90 -15.75
C LEU A 285 -9.46 -4.90 -16.13
N GLY A 286 -8.77 -6.01 -15.90
CA GLY A 286 -7.35 -6.11 -16.12
C GLY A 286 -6.93 -7.39 -16.83
N PHE A 287 -5.70 -7.35 -17.32
CA PHE A 287 -4.98 -8.49 -17.85
C PHE A 287 -3.51 -8.41 -17.44
N GLY A 288 -2.82 -9.53 -17.54
CA GLY A 288 -1.41 -9.65 -17.19
C GLY A 288 -0.85 -10.99 -17.60
N SER A 289 0.43 -11.20 -17.35
CA SER A 289 1.10 -12.46 -17.68
C SER A 289 2.37 -12.67 -16.88
N ARG A 290 2.77 -13.93 -16.73
CA ARG A 290 4.16 -14.28 -16.42
C ARG A 290 4.93 -14.59 -17.70
N GLN A 291 6.15 -14.10 -17.80
CA GLN A 291 7.07 -14.24 -18.92
C GLN A 291 8.49 -14.63 -18.48
N LYS A 292 9.07 -13.96 -17.46
CA LYS A 292 10.50 -14.11 -17.13
C LYS A 292 10.82 -14.39 -15.67
N ARG A 293 9.88 -14.23 -14.73
CA ARG A 293 10.14 -14.49 -13.30
C ARG A 293 10.72 -15.90 -13.08
N ALA A 294 11.80 -15.96 -12.29
CA ALA A 294 12.53 -17.19 -11.98
C ALA A 294 11.87 -18.05 -10.89
N THR A 295 11.31 -17.41 -9.86
CA THR A 295 10.73 -18.08 -8.67
C THR A 295 9.31 -17.61 -8.40
N GLY A 296 8.60 -18.31 -7.52
CA GLY A 296 7.25 -17.97 -7.08
C GLY A 296 6.17 -18.12 -8.15
N ASP A 297 4.98 -17.60 -7.87
CA ASP A 297 3.72 -17.90 -8.56
C ASP A 297 3.04 -16.67 -9.20
N GLN A 298 3.81 -15.60 -9.40
CA GLN A 298 3.32 -14.27 -9.77
C GLN A 298 3.47 -13.92 -11.25
N TYR A 299 2.82 -12.83 -11.67
CA TYR A 299 2.94 -12.20 -12.99
C TYR A 299 4.13 -11.25 -13.07
N ASP A 300 4.66 -11.07 -14.27
CA ASP A 300 5.69 -10.07 -14.59
C ASP A 300 5.09 -8.70 -14.89
N ASN A 301 3.80 -8.63 -15.27
CA ASN A 301 3.12 -7.38 -15.59
C ASN A 301 1.61 -7.43 -15.36
N PHE A 302 1.04 -6.23 -15.19
CA PHE A 302 -0.40 -5.97 -15.15
C PHE A 302 -0.73 -4.71 -15.96
N SER A 303 -1.88 -4.73 -16.61
CA SER A 303 -2.53 -3.59 -17.23
C SER A 303 -4.01 -3.62 -16.85
N VAL A 304 -4.50 -2.57 -16.21
CA VAL A 304 -5.80 -2.55 -15.55
C VAL A 304 -6.50 -1.23 -15.83
N ASP A 305 -7.72 -1.32 -16.36
CA ASP A 305 -8.66 -0.21 -16.44
C ASP A 305 -9.53 -0.20 -15.18
N TYR A 306 -9.51 0.92 -14.47
CA TYR A 306 -10.32 1.17 -13.30
C TYR A 306 -11.42 2.17 -13.64
N THR A 307 -12.64 1.92 -13.16
CA THR A 307 -13.80 2.81 -13.33
C THR A 307 -14.27 3.33 -11.97
N PHE A 308 -14.48 4.63 -11.86
CA PHE A 308 -15.04 5.30 -10.69
C PHE A 308 -16.58 5.36 -10.77
N ASP A 309 -17.23 5.64 -9.64
CA ASP A 309 -18.69 5.73 -9.52
C ASP A 309 -19.30 6.82 -10.41
N ASP A 310 -18.57 7.91 -10.63
CA ASP A 310 -18.92 9.01 -11.52
C ASP A 310 -18.48 8.81 -12.98
N GLY A 311 -18.06 7.60 -13.35
CA GLY A 311 -17.71 7.22 -14.72
C GLY A 311 -16.31 7.63 -15.18
N ARG A 312 -15.53 8.35 -14.36
CA ARG A 312 -14.10 8.60 -14.65
C ARG A 312 -13.34 7.29 -14.78
N GLN A 313 -12.27 7.33 -15.56
CA GLN A 313 -11.41 6.17 -15.80
C GLN A 313 -9.96 6.44 -15.47
N MET A 314 -9.30 5.40 -14.95
CA MET A 314 -7.87 5.38 -14.69
C MET A 314 -7.27 4.14 -15.32
N HIS A 315 -6.35 4.34 -16.26
CA HIS A 315 -5.55 3.25 -16.79
C HIS A 315 -4.27 3.10 -15.98
N SER A 316 -4.01 1.91 -15.49
CA SER A 316 -2.91 1.59 -14.58
C SER A 316 -2.08 0.45 -15.15
N MET A 317 -0.76 0.61 -15.19
CA MET A 317 0.16 -0.44 -15.63
C MET A 317 1.38 -0.56 -14.74
N CYS A 318 1.80 -1.80 -14.49
CA CYS A 318 3.06 -2.10 -13.81
C CYS A 318 3.76 -3.30 -14.45
N ARG A 319 5.08 -3.32 -14.35
CA ARG A 319 5.94 -4.35 -14.94
C ARG A 319 7.23 -4.50 -14.15
N GLN A 320 7.72 -5.73 -14.03
CA GLN A 320 9.05 -6.08 -13.54
C GLN A 320 9.76 -6.99 -14.55
N ILE A 321 10.40 -6.42 -15.57
CA ILE A 321 11.11 -7.20 -16.60
C ILE A 321 12.45 -6.53 -16.92
N ASN A 322 13.55 -7.25 -16.69
CA ASN A 322 14.90 -6.78 -16.99
C ASN A 322 15.10 -6.47 -18.48
N GLY A 323 15.79 -5.36 -18.76
CA GLY A 323 16.15 -4.92 -20.11
C GLY A 323 15.02 -4.21 -20.86
N THR A 324 14.05 -3.65 -20.13
CA THR A 324 12.93 -2.87 -20.70
C THR A 324 12.91 -1.45 -20.17
N ASP A 325 12.28 -0.52 -20.89
CA ASP A 325 12.23 0.91 -20.51
C ASP A 325 11.40 1.16 -19.25
N GLY A 326 12.02 1.77 -18.24
CA GLY A 326 11.34 2.11 -16.99
C GLY A 326 10.45 3.34 -17.10
N LYS A 327 9.38 3.38 -16.29
CA LYS A 327 8.56 4.58 -16.04
C LYS A 327 7.81 4.42 -14.73
N VAL A 328 8.07 5.32 -13.78
CA VAL A 328 7.36 5.39 -12.48
C VAL A 328 6.72 6.76 -12.37
N SER A 329 5.49 6.92 -12.84
CA SER A 329 4.87 8.24 -12.93
C SER A 329 3.36 8.16 -12.92
N ASP A 330 2.75 9.24 -12.43
CA ASP A 330 1.31 9.45 -12.43
C ASP A 330 1.01 10.67 -13.30
N ILE A 331 0.05 10.55 -14.21
CA ILE A 331 -0.39 11.62 -15.11
C ILE A 331 -1.90 11.79 -14.94
N PHE A 332 -2.33 12.94 -14.46
CA PHE A 332 -3.73 13.30 -14.27
C PHE A 332 -4.13 14.30 -15.34
N HIS A 333 -5.10 13.92 -16.16
CA HIS A 333 -5.66 14.78 -17.19
C HIS A 333 -6.84 15.53 -16.61
N GLY A 334 -6.79 16.85 -16.67
CA GLY A 334 -7.87 17.71 -16.23
C GLY A 334 -8.48 18.52 -17.37
N THR A 335 -9.59 19.21 -17.10
CA THR A 335 -10.30 20.02 -18.11
C THR A 335 -9.53 21.27 -18.57
N LYS A 336 -8.52 21.72 -17.82
CA LYS A 336 -7.71 22.92 -18.11
C LYS A 336 -6.22 22.63 -18.31
N GLY A 337 -5.75 21.44 -17.95
CA GLY A 337 -4.33 21.12 -17.99
C GLY A 337 -4.03 19.71 -17.51
N ILE A 338 -2.74 19.45 -17.26
CA ILE A 338 -2.24 18.13 -16.86
C ILE A 338 -1.36 18.30 -15.61
N ALA A 339 -1.60 17.46 -14.60
CA ALA A 339 -0.68 17.32 -13.47
C ALA A 339 0.11 16.01 -13.63
N THR A 340 1.42 16.05 -13.50
CA THR A 340 2.27 14.86 -13.58
C THR A 340 3.27 14.84 -12.44
N THR A 341 3.58 13.66 -11.91
CA THR A 341 4.62 13.47 -10.90
C THR A 341 6.03 13.35 -11.51
N ASP A 342 6.12 13.21 -12.84
CA ASP A 342 7.33 13.07 -13.66
C ASP A 342 8.47 12.26 -13.00
N ASN A 343 8.40 10.94 -13.13
CA ASN A 343 9.37 10.00 -12.52
C ASN A 343 9.55 10.17 -11.00
N TRP A 344 8.55 10.74 -10.31
CA TRP A 344 8.54 11.00 -8.87
C TRP A 344 9.62 11.97 -8.36
N ASP A 345 10.32 12.65 -9.27
CA ASP A 345 11.44 13.54 -8.95
C ASP A 345 11.09 15.02 -9.11
N SER A 346 10.22 15.38 -10.05
CA SER A 346 9.95 16.78 -10.38
C SER A 346 8.52 16.96 -10.88
N PRO A 347 7.52 16.99 -9.98
CA PRO A 347 6.13 17.16 -10.35
C PRO A 347 5.90 18.45 -11.17
N LYS A 348 4.97 18.42 -12.13
CA LYS A 348 4.71 19.53 -13.06
C LYS A 348 3.23 19.75 -13.30
N ILE A 349 2.89 20.99 -13.63
CA ILE A 349 1.62 21.39 -14.23
C ILE A 349 1.89 21.82 -15.67
N LEU A 350 1.10 21.30 -16.60
CA LEU A 350 1.15 21.64 -18.02
C LEU A 350 -0.21 22.18 -18.48
N ASP A 351 -0.21 23.01 -19.50
CA ASP A 351 -1.42 23.37 -20.24
C ASP A 351 -1.85 22.26 -21.21
N LEU A 352 -2.99 22.45 -21.88
CA LEU A 352 -3.51 21.50 -22.88
C LEU A 352 -2.70 21.47 -24.19
N GLN A 353 -1.77 22.41 -24.40
CA GLN A 353 -0.84 22.40 -25.53
C GLN A 353 0.45 21.64 -25.20
N GLY A 354 0.63 21.22 -23.93
CA GLY A 354 1.82 20.53 -23.45
C GLY A 354 2.94 21.46 -22.99
N ASN A 355 2.70 22.77 -22.86
CA ASN A 355 3.69 23.68 -22.30
C ASN A 355 3.72 23.53 -20.78
N ILE A 356 4.93 23.54 -20.21
CA ILE A 356 5.11 23.52 -18.76
C ILE A 356 4.73 24.88 -18.20
N ILE A 357 3.73 24.91 -17.32
CA ILE A 357 3.26 26.10 -16.61
C ILE A 357 3.96 26.24 -15.26
N GLU A 358 4.15 25.13 -14.54
CA GLU A 358 4.87 25.10 -13.27
C GLU A 358 5.70 23.81 -13.17
N THR A 359 6.93 23.92 -12.66
CA THR A 359 7.71 22.79 -12.17
C THR A 359 7.84 22.93 -10.66
N ILE A 360 7.41 21.91 -9.94
CA ILE A 360 7.49 21.83 -8.49
C ILE A 360 8.85 21.26 -8.11
N GLU A 361 9.58 22.00 -7.30
CA GLU A 361 10.90 21.59 -6.82
C GLU A 361 10.83 20.28 -6.03
N LYS A 362 11.87 19.46 -6.20
CA LYS A 362 12.08 18.24 -5.44
C LYS A 362 12.14 18.56 -3.94
N ALA A 363 11.46 17.76 -3.13
CA ALA A 363 11.52 17.91 -1.68
C ALA A 363 12.94 17.66 -1.16
N LYS A 364 13.42 18.54 -0.27
CA LYS A 364 14.73 18.37 0.40
C LYS A 364 14.74 17.11 1.28
N ILE A 365 13.62 16.83 1.93
CA ILE A 365 13.41 15.64 2.76
C ILE A 365 12.55 14.67 1.96
N GLY A 366 13.06 13.45 1.77
CA GLY A 366 12.32 12.40 1.08
C GLY A 366 11.14 11.91 1.91
N GLY A 367 10.08 11.43 1.25
CA GLY A 367 8.86 10.99 1.91
C GLY A 367 9.08 9.93 3.01
N HIS A 368 10.08 9.03 2.83
CA HIS A 368 10.40 8.00 3.82
C HIS A 368 10.93 8.56 5.15
N ALA A 369 11.56 9.74 5.15
CA ALA A 369 11.97 10.40 6.38
C ALA A 369 10.79 11.22 6.94
N GLN A 370 10.05 11.90 6.06
CA GLN A 370 8.93 12.75 6.45
C GLN A 370 7.81 11.97 7.16
N GLU A 371 7.49 10.74 6.73
CA GLU A 371 6.46 9.92 7.40
C GLU A 371 6.79 9.62 8.87
N HIS A 372 8.07 9.44 9.21
CA HIS A 372 8.51 9.24 10.60
C HIS A 372 8.52 10.56 11.40
N ILE A 373 8.92 11.67 10.78
CA ILE A 373 8.81 13.02 11.37
C ILE A 373 7.36 13.33 11.73
N ASP A 374 6.44 13.04 10.81
CA ASP A 374 5.02 13.26 10.98
C ASP A 374 4.44 12.39 12.10
N LEU A 375 4.81 11.10 12.15
CA LEU A 375 4.39 10.19 13.23
C LEU A 375 4.81 10.72 14.61
N VAL A 376 6.10 11.05 14.78
CA VAL A 376 6.64 11.55 16.06
C VAL A 376 5.99 12.89 16.43
N THR A 377 5.82 13.78 15.45
CA THR A 377 5.15 15.08 15.66
C THR A 377 3.71 14.87 16.13
N CYS A 378 2.96 13.97 15.49
CA CYS A 378 1.58 13.67 15.88
C CYS A 378 1.47 13.10 17.29
N ILE A 379 2.42 12.25 17.70
CA ILE A 379 2.47 11.70 19.07
C ILE A 379 2.75 12.83 20.07
N ARG A 380 3.83 13.60 19.88
CA ARG A 380 4.26 14.64 20.83
C ARG A 380 3.30 15.82 20.95
N LYS A 381 2.60 16.16 19.87
CA LYS A 381 1.61 17.25 19.83
C LYS A 381 0.18 16.77 20.03
N ASN A 382 -0.02 15.46 20.21
CA ASN A 382 -1.33 14.82 20.29
C ASN A 382 -2.26 15.20 19.11
N ILE A 383 -1.71 15.27 17.90
CA ILE A 383 -2.49 15.51 16.68
C ILE A 383 -3.12 14.17 16.27
N PRO A 384 -4.45 14.07 16.10
CA PRO A 384 -5.09 12.87 15.58
C PRO A 384 -4.54 12.50 14.20
N ARG A 385 -4.08 11.25 14.04
CA ARG A 385 -3.58 10.75 12.76
C ARG A 385 -3.76 9.24 12.69
N ASN A 386 -4.53 8.79 11.72
CA ASN A 386 -4.71 7.37 11.45
C ASN A 386 -4.91 7.14 9.95
N GLU A 387 -3.88 6.62 9.30
CA GLU A 387 -3.87 6.41 7.85
C GLU A 387 -4.25 4.98 7.46
N ALA A 388 -4.43 4.08 8.43
CA ALA A 388 -4.55 2.65 8.14
C ALA A 388 -5.77 2.31 7.28
N GLU A 389 -6.95 2.90 7.54
CA GLU A 389 -8.15 2.65 6.74
C GLU A 389 -8.00 3.15 5.30
N GLN A 390 -7.46 4.35 5.11
CA GLN A 390 -7.18 4.89 3.80
C GLN A 390 -6.24 3.98 3.01
N THR A 391 -5.13 3.58 3.62
CA THR A 391 -4.17 2.69 2.98
C THR A 391 -4.79 1.32 2.69
N ALA A 392 -5.75 0.86 3.53
CA ALA A 392 -6.47 -0.40 3.33
C ALA A 392 -7.32 -0.36 2.07
N ILE A 393 -7.98 0.78 1.83
CA ILE A 393 -8.77 1.03 0.62
C ILE A 393 -7.86 1.01 -0.62
N SER A 394 -6.75 1.74 -0.61
CA SER A 394 -5.78 1.73 -1.73
C SER A 394 -5.21 0.33 -2.00
N ASN A 395 -4.94 -0.42 -0.93
CA ASN A 395 -4.50 -1.81 -1.02
C ASN A 395 -5.59 -2.74 -1.60
N MET A 396 -6.86 -2.51 -1.27
CA MET A 396 -7.99 -3.25 -1.84
C MET A 396 -8.12 -3.00 -3.34
N VAL A 397 -7.89 -1.77 -3.80
CA VAL A 397 -7.89 -1.44 -5.24
C VAL A 397 -6.80 -2.23 -5.98
N ALA A 398 -5.59 -2.30 -5.41
CA ALA A 398 -4.51 -3.11 -5.98
C ALA A 398 -4.86 -4.61 -6.02
N ILE A 399 -5.46 -5.12 -4.94
CA ILE A 399 -5.94 -6.51 -4.87
C ILE A 399 -7.05 -6.77 -5.91
N MET A 400 -7.99 -5.84 -6.09
CA MET A 400 -9.04 -5.89 -7.11
C MET A 400 -8.46 -5.99 -8.52
N GLY A 401 -7.47 -5.14 -8.85
CA GLY A 401 -6.77 -5.20 -10.13
C GLY A 401 -6.05 -6.52 -10.37
N ARG A 402 -5.38 -7.07 -9.32
CA ARG A 402 -4.75 -8.38 -9.39
C ARG A 402 -5.77 -9.49 -9.68
N VAL A 403 -6.85 -9.54 -8.91
CA VAL A 403 -7.88 -10.59 -9.05
C VAL A 403 -8.54 -10.50 -10.42
N SER A 404 -8.83 -9.29 -10.90
CA SER A 404 -9.34 -9.08 -12.25
C SER A 404 -8.40 -9.67 -13.31
N ALA A 405 -7.11 -9.33 -13.27
CA ALA A 405 -6.12 -9.84 -14.22
C ALA A 405 -5.92 -11.36 -14.13
N TYR A 406 -5.86 -11.93 -12.93
CA TYR A 406 -5.68 -13.37 -12.72
C TYR A 406 -6.88 -14.19 -13.21
N THR A 407 -8.09 -13.65 -13.07
CA THR A 407 -9.32 -14.35 -13.47
C THR A 407 -9.70 -14.06 -14.93
N GLY A 408 -9.26 -12.92 -15.48
CA GLY A 408 -9.70 -12.40 -16.78
C GLY A 408 -11.15 -11.90 -16.74
N LYS A 409 -11.62 -11.41 -15.59
CA LYS A 409 -12.99 -10.93 -15.37
C LYS A 409 -12.98 -9.52 -14.82
N GLU A 410 -14.05 -8.77 -15.10
CA GLU A 410 -14.34 -7.55 -14.36
C GLU A 410 -14.62 -7.93 -12.89
N VAL A 411 -14.06 -7.16 -11.96
CA VAL A 411 -14.22 -7.37 -10.52
C VAL A 411 -14.58 -6.04 -9.90
N THR A 412 -15.59 -6.03 -9.04
CA THR A 412 -16.03 -4.84 -8.32
C THR A 412 -15.38 -4.73 -6.94
N PHE A 413 -15.32 -3.49 -6.43
CA PHE A 413 -14.79 -3.21 -5.10
C PHE A 413 -15.65 -3.87 -4.01
N ASP A 414 -16.96 -3.87 -4.19
CA ASP A 414 -17.91 -4.49 -3.26
C ASP A 414 -17.80 -6.01 -3.22
N GLU A 415 -17.61 -6.68 -4.37
CA GLU A 415 -17.32 -8.12 -4.40
C GLU A 415 -16.04 -8.43 -3.62
N MET A 416 -14.99 -7.62 -3.80
CA MET A 416 -13.75 -7.80 -3.06
C MET A 416 -13.94 -7.55 -1.56
N LEU A 417 -14.63 -6.48 -1.18
CA LEU A 417 -14.89 -6.18 0.22
C LEU A 417 -15.69 -7.29 0.92
N ASN A 418 -16.60 -7.96 0.22
CA ASN A 418 -17.40 -9.07 0.77
C ASN A 418 -16.78 -10.46 0.56
N SER A 419 -15.65 -10.57 -0.14
CA SER A 419 -15.01 -11.85 -0.46
C SER A 419 -14.32 -12.49 0.75
N ASP A 420 -14.49 -13.79 0.92
CA ASP A 420 -13.76 -14.60 1.91
C ASP A 420 -12.38 -15.07 1.40
N MET A 421 -11.89 -14.52 0.28
CA MET A 421 -10.57 -14.83 -0.24
C MET A 421 -9.49 -14.51 0.81
N LYS A 422 -8.73 -15.55 1.14
CA LYS A 422 -7.59 -15.51 2.04
C LYS A 422 -6.43 -16.26 1.39
N LEU A 423 -5.24 -15.65 1.37
CA LEU A 423 -4.06 -16.26 0.75
C LEU A 423 -3.14 -16.89 1.79
N GLY A 424 -2.51 -18.00 1.47
CA GLY A 424 -1.50 -18.63 2.34
C GLY A 424 -2.10 -19.44 3.49
N PRO A 425 -1.24 -20.04 4.33
CA PRO A 425 -1.67 -20.97 5.36
C PRO A 425 -2.25 -20.25 6.57
N ASP A 426 -3.05 -20.97 7.35
CA ASP A 426 -3.59 -20.49 8.63
C ASP A 426 -2.57 -20.60 9.77
N ILE A 427 -1.65 -21.56 9.67
CA ILE A 427 -0.64 -21.88 10.67
C ILE A 427 0.73 -21.71 10.04
N PHE A 428 1.60 -20.96 10.71
CA PHE A 428 2.98 -20.76 10.28
C PHE A 428 3.91 -21.63 11.12
N VAL A 429 4.64 -22.51 10.44
CA VAL A 429 5.68 -23.36 11.04
C VAL A 429 6.92 -23.30 10.17
N MET A 430 8.10 -23.30 10.79
CA MET A 430 9.36 -23.37 10.05
C MET A 430 9.59 -24.82 9.61
N GLY A 431 9.17 -25.14 8.39
CA GLY A 431 9.14 -26.50 7.87
C GLY A 431 8.51 -26.56 6.48
N ASP A 432 8.34 -27.79 6.00
CA ASP A 432 7.67 -28.05 4.73
C ASP A 432 6.15 -28.01 4.93
N VAL A 433 5.45 -27.23 4.11
CA VAL A 433 4.02 -26.87 4.25
C VAL A 433 3.18 -27.21 3.02
N GLY A 434 3.78 -27.74 1.95
CA GLY A 434 3.12 -28.22 0.73
C GLY A 434 2.50 -27.12 -0.15
N ILE A 435 2.92 -25.87 0.03
CA ILE A 435 2.42 -24.73 -0.74
C ILE A 435 3.06 -24.71 -2.13
N ILE A 436 4.36 -24.95 -2.22
CA ILE A 436 5.16 -24.84 -3.45
C ILE A 436 4.72 -25.87 -4.49
N GLU A 437 4.39 -27.09 -4.08
CA GLU A 437 3.87 -28.13 -4.98
C GLU A 437 2.58 -27.69 -5.70
N ASN A 438 1.80 -26.83 -5.06
CA ASN A 438 0.52 -26.34 -5.56
C ASN A 438 0.60 -24.91 -6.09
N ALA A 439 1.76 -24.25 -5.98
CA ALA A 439 1.95 -22.88 -6.40
C ALA A 439 1.97 -22.82 -7.93
N LYS A 440 0.87 -22.36 -8.51
CA LYS A 440 0.69 -22.23 -9.96
C LYS A 440 0.53 -20.79 -10.34
N VAL A 441 1.17 -20.43 -11.44
CA VAL A 441 0.96 -19.14 -12.09
C VAL A 441 -0.50 -19.08 -12.56
N PRO A 442 -1.27 -18.04 -12.16
CA PRO A 442 -2.66 -17.90 -12.55
C PRO A 442 -2.83 -17.90 -14.08
N VAL A 443 -3.83 -18.61 -14.59
CA VAL A 443 -4.16 -18.64 -16.02
C VAL A 443 -5.55 -18.05 -16.22
N PRO A 444 -5.68 -16.84 -16.82
CA PRO A 444 -6.97 -16.17 -16.96
C PRO A 444 -7.94 -17.02 -17.78
N GLY A 445 -9.23 -16.97 -17.43
CA GLY A 445 -10.27 -17.74 -18.11
C GLY A 445 -10.33 -19.24 -17.75
N LYS A 446 -9.40 -19.79 -16.96
CA LYS A 446 -9.50 -21.16 -16.45
C LYS A 446 -10.25 -21.21 -15.11
N LEU A 447 -11.01 -22.29 -14.91
CA LEU A 447 -11.87 -22.49 -13.73
C LEU A 447 -11.10 -22.99 -12.49
N ASP A 448 -9.86 -23.45 -12.67
CA ASP A 448 -9.10 -24.23 -11.68
C ASP A 448 -7.77 -23.55 -11.31
N GLY A 449 -7.85 -22.30 -10.86
CA GLY A 449 -6.78 -21.70 -10.07
C GLY A 449 -7.06 -22.02 -8.63
#